data_AF-S9UAH5-F1
#
_entry.id   AF-S9UAH5-F1
#
_cell.length_a   1.000
_cell.length_b   1.000
_cell.length_c   1.000
_cell.angle_alpha   90.00
_cell.angle_beta   90.00
_cell.angle_gamma   90.00
#
_symmetry.space_group_name_H-M   'P 1'
#
loop_
_entity.id
_entity.type
_entity.pdbx_description
1 polymer ?
#
loop_
_entity_poly.entity_id
_entity_poly.type
_entity_poly.pdbx_seq_one_letter_code
_entity_poly.pdbx_strand_id
1 'polypeptide(L)'
;MKEKNIKVFTNKKSISKHKKIYIKTFGCQMNTYDSNKMTDLLYEHGYTLLTNNPEEADLILFNTCSVREKAQEKVFSDLGRIKSLKQENPNIIIGVGGCVASQEGSEILNRAPFVDIVFGPQTLHRLPYLINKKINEGRSQVDISFPEIEKFDSMVPSKVEGPTAFVSIMEGCSKYCSFCVVPYTRGTEVSRPFEDVLIEIADLSNNGIKEVTLLGQNVNAYIGKTSNGDMADFAKLLEYVHEIPGIERIRYTTSHPREMTKRISLAYANLPKLVSFVHLPVQSGSDRILSSMKRGYTAIEYKSVIKKLRESRPGLSVSSDFIVGFPGETEDDFKKTISLIEEIGFDTAFSFIYSRRPGTPASNLNDDVPYEVKLERLQELQRLIDKQAQEIAISMIGTKQRILVENHSKKKFLQNLWVVQRIIEL
;
A
#
# COMPACT_ATOMS: atom_id res chain seq x y z
N MET A 1 17.20 -29.70 -21.73
CA MET A 1 18.29 -28.73 -22.00
C MET A 1 17.65 -27.34 -22.08
N LYS A 2 17.80 -26.39 -21.15
CA LYS A 2 18.82 -26.11 -20.13
C LYS A 2 18.15 -25.80 -18.79
N GLU A 3 18.47 -26.58 -17.76
CA GLU A 3 18.24 -26.20 -16.35
C GLU A 3 19.23 -25.08 -16.01
N LYS A 4 18.73 -23.90 -15.61
CA LYS A 4 19.54 -22.88 -14.93
C LYS A 4 19.34 -23.06 -13.43
N ASN A 5 20.14 -23.95 -12.86
CA ASN A 5 20.32 -24.07 -11.42
C ASN A 5 20.91 -22.76 -10.86
N ILE A 6 20.08 -21.97 -10.18
CA ILE A 6 20.56 -20.93 -9.27
C ILE A 6 21.13 -21.67 -8.06
N LYS A 7 22.46 -21.79 -8.01
CA LYS A 7 23.16 -22.34 -6.85
C LYS A 7 22.89 -21.42 -5.65
N VAL A 8 22.16 -21.94 -4.66
CA VAL A 8 22.10 -21.37 -3.31
C VAL A 8 23.51 -21.47 -2.72
N PHE A 9 24.25 -20.38 -2.71
CA PHE A 9 25.59 -20.32 -2.11
C PHE A 9 25.46 -20.19 -0.60
N THR A 10 25.32 -21.31 0.12
CA THR A 10 25.49 -21.34 1.58
C THR A 10 26.98 -21.35 1.91
N ASN A 11 27.64 -20.19 1.87
CA ASN A 11 29.00 -20.08 2.39
C ASN A 11 28.93 -19.87 3.91
N LYS A 12 28.88 -20.98 4.67
CA LYS A 12 28.97 -20.98 6.14
C LYS A 12 30.40 -20.61 6.57
N LYS A 13 30.76 -19.33 6.50
CA LYS A 13 31.83 -18.75 7.33
C LYS A 13 31.19 -18.15 8.58
N SER A 14 31.76 -18.42 9.74
CA SER A 14 31.24 -18.08 11.07
C SER A 14 30.69 -16.64 11.14
N ILE A 15 29.38 -16.48 11.24
CA ILE A 15 28.72 -15.19 11.51
C ILE A 15 28.77 -14.98 13.02
N SER A 16 29.89 -14.46 13.53
CA SER A 16 30.08 -14.19 14.97
C SER A 16 29.62 -12.80 15.40
N LYS A 17 28.93 -12.05 14.53
CA LYS A 17 28.37 -10.73 14.86
C LYS A 17 26.98 -10.60 14.22
N HIS A 18 25.94 -10.53 15.06
CA HIS A 18 24.57 -10.24 14.62
C HIS A 18 24.55 -8.83 14.01
N LYS A 19 24.32 -8.73 12.69
CA LYS A 19 24.28 -7.42 12.02
C LYS A 19 22.94 -6.74 12.28
N LYS A 20 23.00 -5.42 12.50
CA LYS A 20 21.83 -4.56 12.75
C LYS A 20 21.33 -3.91 11.46
N ILE A 21 20.01 -3.87 11.27
CA ILE A 21 19.34 -3.15 10.19
C ILE A 21 18.56 -1.97 10.77
N TYR A 22 18.72 -0.80 10.16
CA TYR A 22 17.79 0.32 10.32
C TYR A 22 16.98 0.48 9.04
N ILE A 23 15.65 0.40 9.13
CA ILE A 23 14.74 0.63 7.99
C ILE A 23 13.88 1.85 8.28
N LYS A 24 14.01 2.89 7.44
CA LYS A 24 13.09 4.03 7.44
C LYS A 24 12.03 3.83 6.36
N THR A 25 10.85 3.42 6.79
CA THR A 25 9.70 3.24 5.90
C THR A 25 8.96 4.55 5.70
N PHE A 26 8.73 4.92 4.44
CA PHE A 26 7.90 6.06 4.07
C PHE A 26 6.61 5.57 3.42
N GLY A 27 5.52 6.34 3.61
CA GLY A 27 4.38 6.26 2.70
C GLY A 27 3.21 5.41 3.18
N CYS A 28 2.99 4.28 2.50
CA CYS A 28 1.74 3.53 2.49
C CYS A 28 1.87 2.12 3.09
N GLN A 29 0.73 1.43 3.26
CA GLN A 29 0.64 0.06 3.78
C GLN A 29 1.48 -0.93 2.97
N MET A 30 1.56 -0.75 1.65
CA MET A 30 2.41 -1.59 0.79
C MET A 30 3.90 -1.44 1.13
N ASN A 31 4.36 -0.22 1.44
CA ASN A 31 5.74 -0.03 1.87
C ASN A 31 6.01 -0.60 3.28
N THR A 32 5.01 -0.60 4.17
CA THR A 32 5.11 -1.32 5.45
C THR A 32 5.27 -2.81 5.22
N TYR A 33 4.43 -3.41 4.36
CA TYR A 33 4.55 -4.80 3.95
C TYR A 33 5.93 -5.11 3.32
N ASP A 34 6.36 -4.30 2.34
CA ASP A 34 7.65 -4.44 1.68
C ASP A 34 8.82 -4.35 2.70
N SER A 35 8.70 -3.52 3.73
CA SER A 35 9.72 -3.37 4.80
C SER A 35 9.81 -4.59 5.71
N ASN A 36 8.67 -5.17 6.08
CA ASN A 36 8.64 -6.40 6.85
C ASN A 36 9.28 -7.55 6.05
N LYS A 37 8.93 -7.67 4.77
CA LYS A 37 9.51 -8.69 3.88
C LYS A 37 11.00 -8.51 3.66
N MET A 38 11.50 -7.28 3.56
CA MET A 38 12.94 -7.03 3.54
C MET A 38 13.63 -7.53 4.82
N THR A 39 13.00 -7.35 5.98
CA THR A 39 13.54 -7.85 7.25
C THR A 39 13.61 -9.37 7.25
N ASP A 40 12.54 -10.04 6.85
CA ASP A 40 12.48 -11.51 6.79
C ASP A 40 13.54 -12.09 5.84
N LEU A 41 13.69 -11.52 4.64
CA LEU A 41 14.70 -11.92 3.65
C LEU A 41 16.13 -11.74 4.17
N LEU A 42 16.39 -10.65 4.87
CA LEU A 42 17.73 -10.32 5.37
C LEU A 42 18.11 -11.09 6.63
N TYR A 43 17.12 -11.60 7.38
CA TYR A 43 17.34 -12.45 8.55
C TYR A 43 18.17 -13.68 8.20
N GLU A 44 17.83 -14.37 7.10
CA GLU A 44 18.58 -15.54 6.61
C GLU A 44 20.01 -15.20 6.13
N HIS A 45 20.29 -13.91 5.92
CA HIS A 45 21.58 -13.39 5.44
C HIS A 45 22.40 -12.74 6.56
N GLY A 46 22.10 -13.03 7.82
CA GLY A 46 22.88 -12.64 9.00
C GLY A 46 22.53 -11.26 9.58
N TYR A 47 21.59 -10.54 8.97
CA TYR A 47 21.05 -9.30 9.51
C TYR A 47 19.82 -9.59 10.38
N THR A 48 20.07 -9.85 11.65
CA THR A 48 19.09 -10.49 12.56
C THR A 48 18.50 -9.55 13.59
N LEU A 49 18.99 -8.30 13.68
CA LEU A 49 18.56 -7.32 14.67
C LEU A 49 18.03 -6.05 14.00
N LEU A 50 16.81 -5.63 14.34
CA LEU A 50 16.30 -4.31 13.97
C LEU A 50 16.75 -3.27 14.99
N THR A 51 17.13 -2.08 14.53
CA THR A 51 17.41 -0.92 15.37
C THR A 51 16.62 0.30 14.90
N ASN A 52 16.22 1.14 15.85
CA ASN A 52 15.62 2.45 15.58
C ASN A 52 16.67 3.57 15.53
N ASN A 53 17.95 3.24 15.80
CA ASN A 53 19.06 4.17 15.74
C ASN A 53 19.92 3.89 14.49
N PRO A 54 19.98 4.80 13.50
CA PRO A 54 20.78 4.59 12.30
C PRO A 54 22.29 4.49 12.59
N GLU A 55 22.79 5.06 13.69
CA GLU A 55 24.21 5.04 14.05
C GLU A 55 24.71 3.65 14.47
N GLU A 56 23.80 2.78 14.91
CA GLU A 56 24.11 1.40 15.32
C GLU A 56 23.98 0.39 14.18
N ALA A 57 23.57 0.83 12.99
CA ALA A 57 23.19 -0.07 11.91
C ALA A 57 24.38 -0.44 11.01
N ASP A 58 24.46 -1.72 10.63
CA ASP A 58 25.36 -2.20 9.58
C ASP A 58 24.74 -2.02 8.18
N LEU A 59 23.41 -1.94 8.12
CA LEU A 59 22.62 -1.72 6.91
C LEU A 59 21.52 -0.67 7.18
N ILE A 60 21.51 0.39 6.38
CA ILE A 60 20.51 1.46 6.44
C ILE A 60 19.68 1.42 5.16
N LEU A 61 18.37 1.18 5.28
CA LEU A 61 17.43 1.13 4.17
C LEU A 61 16.40 2.26 4.26
N PHE A 62 16.23 3.02 3.19
CA PHE A 62 15.11 3.95 3.02
C PHE A 62 14.09 3.33 2.06
N ASN A 63 12.92 2.93 2.55
CA ASN A 63 11.84 2.41 1.70
C ASN A 63 10.87 3.52 1.31
N THR A 64 11.08 4.07 0.13
CA THR A 64 10.54 5.36 -0.31
C THR A 64 9.18 5.23 -1.00
N CYS A 65 8.36 6.29 -0.91
CA CYS A 65 7.01 6.33 -1.48
C CYS A 65 6.86 7.59 -2.33
N SER A 66 6.39 7.49 -3.57
CA SER A 66 6.26 8.62 -4.51
C SER A 66 4.92 9.35 -4.42
N VAL A 67 4.02 8.86 -3.57
CA VAL A 67 2.61 9.27 -3.54
C VAL A 67 2.38 10.49 -2.62
N ARG A 68 3.36 10.88 -1.82
CA ARG A 68 3.31 12.09 -0.97
C ARG A 68 4.02 13.26 -1.64
N GLU A 69 3.53 14.48 -1.43
CA GLU A 69 4.21 15.69 -1.90
C GLU A 69 5.65 15.74 -1.34
N LYS A 70 6.61 16.24 -2.13
CA LYS A 70 8.01 16.38 -1.72
C LYS A 70 8.71 15.08 -1.30
N ALA A 71 8.22 13.94 -1.79
CA ALA A 71 8.77 12.63 -1.47
C ALA A 71 10.26 12.49 -1.83
N GLN A 72 10.66 12.97 -3.02
CA GLN A 72 12.06 12.99 -3.46
C GLN A 72 12.93 13.80 -2.50
N GLU A 73 12.56 15.06 -2.26
CA GLU A 73 13.28 15.99 -1.38
C GLU A 73 13.46 15.42 0.03
N LYS A 74 12.43 14.74 0.55
CA LYS A 74 12.48 14.14 1.88
C LYS A 74 13.55 13.04 1.97
N VAL A 75 13.65 12.18 0.95
CA VAL A 75 14.65 11.11 0.90
C VAL A 75 16.05 11.69 0.83
N PHE A 76 16.29 12.68 -0.03
CA PHE A 76 17.60 13.33 -0.13
C PHE A 76 17.98 14.09 1.14
N SER A 77 17.02 14.71 1.83
CA SER A 77 17.25 15.33 3.13
C SER A 77 17.70 14.30 4.17
N ASP A 78 17.06 13.13 4.22
CA ASP A 78 17.42 12.07 5.15
C ASP A 78 18.75 11.37 4.78
N LEU A 79 19.04 11.21 3.48
CA LEU A 79 20.36 10.76 3.00
C LEU A 79 21.48 11.72 3.41
N GLY A 80 21.24 13.03 3.31
CA GLY A 80 22.19 14.05 3.74
C GLY A 80 22.56 13.94 5.23
N ARG A 81 21.61 13.57 6.08
CA ARG A 81 21.83 13.41 7.54
C ARG A 81 22.69 12.21 7.89
N ILE A 82 22.65 11.14 7.11
CA ILE A 82 23.43 9.92 7.38
C ILE A 82 24.76 9.88 6.62
N LYS A 83 25.07 10.92 5.85
CA LYS A 83 26.32 11.00 5.06
C LYS A 83 27.56 10.88 5.95
N SER A 84 27.56 11.53 7.13
CA SER A 84 28.65 11.46 8.10
C SER A 84 28.89 10.02 8.59
N LEU A 85 27.82 9.26 8.82
CA LEU A 85 27.93 7.86 9.27
C LEU A 85 28.70 6.99 8.28
N LYS A 86 28.49 7.19 6.97
CA LYS A 86 29.24 6.47 5.92
C LYS A 86 30.71 6.92 5.85
N GLN A 87 31.00 8.17 6.18
CA GLN A 87 32.37 8.69 6.24
C GLN A 87 33.14 8.12 7.44
N GLU A 88 32.48 8.02 8.59
CA GLU A 88 33.02 7.44 9.83
C GLU A 88 33.19 5.92 9.72
N ASN A 89 32.23 5.24 9.09
CA ASN A 89 32.25 3.80 8.86
C ASN A 89 31.92 3.47 7.38
N PRO A 90 32.95 3.33 6.52
CA PRO A 90 32.76 2.96 5.11
C PRO A 90 32.07 1.61 4.88
N ASN A 91 32.05 0.74 5.89
CA ASN A 91 31.46 -0.60 5.81
C ASN A 91 29.92 -0.60 5.95
N ILE A 92 29.30 0.50 6.42
CA ILE A 92 27.83 0.61 6.48
C ILE A 92 27.30 0.56 5.05
N ILE A 93 26.32 -0.29 4.79
CA ILE A 93 25.64 -0.33 3.49
C ILE A 93 24.41 0.58 3.53
N ILE A 94 24.27 1.47 2.55
CA ILE A 94 23.12 2.36 2.40
C ILE A 94 22.31 1.96 1.17
N GLY A 95 21.05 1.59 1.37
CA GLY A 95 20.10 1.23 0.32
C GLY A 95 18.93 2.21 0.23
N VAL A 96 18.50 2.52 -0.99
CA VAL A 96 17.28 3.29 -1.28
C VAL A 96 16.35 2.42 -2.11
N GLY A 97 15.22 2.04 -1.52
CA GLY A 97 14.21 1.17 -2.10
C GLY A 97 12.90 1.89 -2.39
N GLY A 98 11.96 1.23 -3.05
CA GLY A 98 10.57 1.69 -3.15
C GLY A 98 10.28 2.57 -4.38
N CYS A 99 9.15 3.27 -4.38
CA CYS A 99 8.64 3.93 -5.59
C CYS A 99 9.49 5.12 -6.05
N VAL A 100 10.08 5.91 -5.14
CA VAL A 100 10.98 7.01 -5.55
C VAL A 100 12.27 6.44 -6.13
N ALA A 101 12.77 5.33 -5.59
CA ALA A 101 13.92 4.63 -6.14
C ALA A 101 13.69 4.18 -7.59
N SER A 102 12.50 3.65 -7.90
CA SER A 102 12.12 3.31 -9.28
C SER A 102 11.99 4.51 -10.22
N GLN A 103 11.60 5.69 -9.72
CA GLN A 103 11.48 6.91 -10.53
C GLN A 103 12.84 7.52 -10.86
N GLU A 104 13.69 7.67 -9.84
CA GLU A 104 14.98 8.33 -9.96
C GLU A 104 16.08 7.40 -10.50
N GLY A 105 16.01 6.11 -10.14
CA GLY A 105 16.99 5.11 -10.53
C GLY A 105 18.43 5.52 -10.23
N SER A 106 19.26 5.50 -11.27
CA SER A 106 20.68 5.86 -11.18
C SER A 106 20.93 7.33 -10.81
N GLU A 107 19.95 8.22 -10.99
CA GLU A 107 20.10 9.64 -10.63
C GLU A 107 20.30 9.84 -9.11
N ILE A 108 19.81 8.89 -8.30
CA ILE A 108 20.10 8.86 -6.86
C ILE A 108 21.61 8.78 -6.63
N LEU A 109 22.34 8.00 -7.43
CA LEU A 109 23.79 7.84 -7.29
C LEU A 109 24.54 9.11 -7.72
N ASN A 110 24.02 9.86 -8.70
CA ASN A 110 24.60 11.14 -9.12
C ASN A 110 24.47 12.19 -7.99
N ARG A 111 23.31 12.24 -7.32
CA ARG A 111 23.03 13.21 -6.26
C ARG A 111 23.55 12.80 -4.88
N ALA A 112 23.62 11.49 -4.61
CA ALA A 112 24.13 10.91 -3.37
C ALA A 112 25.09 9.74 -3.68
N PRO A 113 26.34 10.01 -4.08
CA PRO A 113 27.31 8.99 -4.50
C PRO A 113 27.69 7.96 -3.44
N PHE A 114 27.35 8.24 -2.17
CA PHE A 114 27.59 7.35 -1.04
C PHE A 114 26.51 6.27 -0.86
N VAL A 115 25.45 6.29 -1.68
CA VAL A 115 24.44 5.22 -1.73
C VAL A 115 25.02 4.00 -2.43
N ASP A 116 24.85 2.83 -1.79
CA ASP A 116 25.42 1.58 -2.27
C ASP A 116 24.44 0.77 -3.11
N ILE A 117 23.14 0.85 -2.82
CA ILE A 117 22.11 0.03 -3.45
C ILE A 117 20.87 0.87 -3.77
N VAL A 118 20.37 0.76 -5.00
CA VAL A 118 19.07 1.31 -5.40
C VAL A 118 18.21 0.17 -5.94
N PHE A 119 17.00 0.00 -5.43
CA PHE A 119 16.11 -1.09 -5.86
C PHE A 119 14.64 -0.68 -5.93
N GLY A 120 13.90 -1.28 -6.86
CA GLY A 120 12.47 -1.04 -7.02
C GLY A 120 11.60 -1.90 -6.10
N PRO A 121 10.30 -1.60 -5.99
CA PRO A 121 9.37 -2.44 -5.22
C PRO A 121 9.30 -3.89 -5.72
N GLN A 122 9.45 -4.11 -7.02
CA GLN A 122 9.38 -5.44 -7.65
C GLN A 122 10.67 -6.26 -7.51
N THR A 123 11.79 -5.63 -7.14
CA THR A 123 13.12 -6.29 -7.06
C THR A 123 13.61 -6.47 -5.64
N LEU A 124 12.77 -6.22 -4.62
CA LEU A 124 13.15 -6.33 -3.20
C LEU A 124 13.67 -7.73 -2.83
N HIS A 125 13.19 -8.79 -3.48
CA HIS A 125 13.63 -10.17 -3.25
C HIS A 125 15.11 -10.37 -3.63
N ARG A 126 15.65 -9.54 -4.52
CA ARG A 126 17.06 -9.56 -4.92
C ARG A 126 17.95 -8.75 -3.99
N LEU A 127 17.40 -8.08 -2.97
CA LEU A 127 18.18 -7.25 -2.05
C LEU A 127 19.38 -7.99 -1.42
N PRO A 128 19.27 -9.25 -0.95
CA PRO A 128 20.43 -9.99 -0.45
C PRO A 128 21.52 -10.20 -1.51
N TYR A 129 21.14 -10.48 -2.75
CA TYR A 129 22.06 -10.59 -3.87
C TYR A 129 22.75 -9.26 -4.17
N LEU A 130 22.01 -8.15 -4.20
CA LEU A 130 22.56 -6.80 -4.42
C LEU A 130 23.56 -6.41 -3.33
N ILE A 131 23.28 -6.75 -2.07
CA ILE A 131 24.19 -6.55 -0.93
C ILE A 131 25.49 -7.33 -1.14
N ASN A 132 25.41 -8.63 -1.43
CA ASN A 132 26.60 -9.46 -1.64
C ASN A 132 27.42 -8.97 -2.84
N LYS A 133 26.75 -8.56 -3.92
CA LYS A 133 27.41 -8.03 -5.11
C LYS A 133 28.13 -6.71 -4.82
N LYS A 134 27.51 -5.81 -4.07
CA LYS A 134 28.17 -4.59 -3.59
C LYS A 134 29.41 -4.90 -2.75
N ILE A 135 29.32 -5.85 -1.82
CA ILE A 135 30.44 -6.25 -0.94
C ILE A 135 31.60 -6.80 -1.78
N ASN A 136 31.32 -7.65 -2.78
CA ASN A 136 32.35 -8.30 -3.58
C ASN A 136 32.97 -7.39 -4.64
N GLU A 137 32.18 -6.55 -5.29
CA GLU A 137 32.62 -5.72 -6.42
C GLU A 137 33.01 -4.29 -6.02
N GLY A 138 32.64 -3.83 -4.82
CA GLY A 138 32.91 -2.48 -4.33
C GLY A 138 32.09 -1.36 -5.00
N ARG A 139 31.41 -1.63 -6.12
CA ARG A 139 30.60 -0.66 -6.87
C ARG A 139 29.12 -0.67 -6.47
N SER A 140 28.45 0.47 -6.56
CA SER A 140 27.02 0.59 -6.29
C SER A 140 26.19 -0.26 -7.26
N GLN A 141 25.07 -0.78 -6.77
CA GLN A 141 24.17 -1.67 -7.52
C GLN A 141 22.81 -1.01 -7.71
N VAL A 142 22.26 -1.08 -8.92
CA VAL A 142 20.93 -0.54 -9.25
C VAL A 142 20.13 -1.64 -9.92
N ASP A 143 18.96 -1.96 -9.36
CA ASP A 143 17.99 -2.84 -9.98
C ASP A 143 16.56 -2.33 -9.74
N ILE A 144 16.05 -1.57 -10.69
CA ILE A 144 14.69 -1.01 -10.69
C ILE A 144 13.81 -1.65 -11.76
N SER A 145 14.18 -2.85 -12.21
CA SER A 145 13.43 -3.60 -13.22
C SER A 145 12.08 -4.11 -12.70
N PHE A 146 11.21 -4.55 -13.62
CA PHE A 146 9.90 -5.13 -13.31
C PHE A 146 9.85 -6.60 -13.76
N PRO A 147 10.50 -7.54 -13.03
CA PRO A 147 10.35 -8.97 -13.34
C PRO A 147 8.93 -9.43 -12.97
N GLU A 148 8.26 -10.17 -13.86
CA GLU A 148 6.82 -10.44 -13.71
C GLU A 148 6.47 -11.41 -12.56
N ILE A 149 7.32 -12.39 -12.22
CA ILE A 149 6.91 -13.48 -11.30
C ILE A 149 7.96 -13.77 -10.20
N GLU A 150 9.23 -13.49 -10.46
CA GLU A 150 10.37 -13.92 -9.62
C GLU A 150 10.28 -13.49 -8.13
N LYS A 151 9.57 -12.38 -7.86
CA LYS A 151 9.41 -11.85 -6.50
C LYS A 151 8.65 -12.80 -5.58
N PHE A 152 7.50 -13.33 -6.02
CA PHE A 152 6.61 -14.12 -5.16
C PHE A 152 7.15 -15.51 -4.88
N ASP A 153 7.81 -16.11 -5.88
CA ASP A 153 8.47 -17.42 -5.77
C ASP A 153 9.61 -17.44 -4.72
N SER A 154 10.12 -16.26 -4.35
CA SER A 154 11.29 -16.09 -3.49
C SER A 154 10.96 -15.47 -2.12
N MET A 155 9.68 -15.30 -1.76
CA MET A 155 9.31 -14.66 -0.49
C MET A 155 9.33 -15.65 0.68
N VAL A 156 9.90 -15.20 1.80
CA VAL A 156 9.93 -15.95 3.07
C VAL A 156 8.61 -15.73 3.85
N PRO A 157 8.15 -16.72 4.64
CA PRO A 157 7.01 -16.54 5.54
C PRO A 157 7.19 -15.36 6.50
N SER A 158 6.13 -14.58 6.71
CA SER A 158 6.18 -13.36 7.54
C SER A 158 6.25 -13.69 9.04
N LYS A 159 7.15 -13.03 9.78
CA LYS A 159 7.08 -12.97 11.25
C LYS A 159 6.26 -11.75 11.67
N VAL A 160 4.97 -11.92 11.91
CA VAL A 160 4.07 -10.82 12.28
C VAL A 160 3.79 -10.82 13.79
N GLU A 161 3.94 -9.66 14.43
CA GLU A 161 3.50 -9.43 15.80
C GLU A 161 2.11 -8.76 15.82
N GLY A 162 1.24 -9.22 16.73
CA GLY A 162 -0.11 -8.67 16.92
C GLY A 162 -1.21 -9.47 16.21
N PRO A 163 -2.48 -9.03 16.26
CA PRO A 163 -3.62 -9.82 15.77
C PRO A 163 -3.98 -9.55 14.30
N THR A 164 -3.25 -8.66 13.62
CA THR A 164 -3.54 -8.26 12.23
C THR A 164 -2.33 -8.40 11.33
N ALA A 165 -2.55 -8.72 10.05
CA ALA A 165 -1.49 -8.79 9.05
C ALA A 165 -1.93 -8.20 7.71
N PHE A 166 -0.96 -7.66 6.99
CA PHE A 166 -1.11 -7.27 5.58
C PHE A 166 -0.66 -8.41 4.67
N VAL A 167 -1.44 -8.71 3.64
CA VAL A 167 -1.11 -9.72 2.63
C VAL A 167 -1.24 -9.09 1.25
N SER A 168 -0.13 -8.85 0.57
CA SER A 168 -0.16 -8.37 -0.82
C SER A 168 -0.66 -9.50 -1.73
N ILE A 169 -1.79 -9.34 -2.41
CA ILE A 169 -2.35 -10.37 -3.32
C ILE A 169 -1.99 -10.11 -4.77
N MET A 170 -1.51 -8.91 -5.08
CA MET A 170 -1.18 -8.47 -6.42
C MET A 170 -0.29 -7.23 -6.36
N GLU A 171 0.40 -6.94 -7.46
CA GLU A 171 1.19 -5.73 -7.61
C GLU A 171 0.95 -5.04 -8.96
N GLY A 172 1.28 -3.75 -9.00
CA GLY A 172 1.13 -2.95 -10.21
C GLY A 172 -0.33 -2.57 -10.50
N CYS A 173 -0.53 -1.77 -11.54
CA CYS A 173 -1.87 -1.33 -11.94
C CYS A 173 -1.91 -0.98 -13.43
N SER A 174 -2.91 -1.51 -14.13
CA SER A 174 -3.09 -1.32 -15.58
C SER A 174 -4.17 -0.27 -15.93
N LYS A 175 -4.62 0.56 -14.97
CA LYS A 175 -5.66 1.58 -15.21
C LYS A 175 -5.15 2.88 -15.82
N TYR A 176 -3.87 3.20 -15.65
CA TYR A 176 -3.21 4.40 -16.21
C TYR A 176 -4.02 5.70 -16.01
N CYS A 177 -4.56 5.92 -14.81
CA CYS A 177 -5.19 7.19 -14.46
C CYS A 177 -4.19 8.34 -14.64
N SER A 178 -4.64 9.48 -15.18
CA SER A 178 -3.73 10.53 -15.67
C SER A 178 -2.84 11.14 -14.57
N PHE A 179 -3.27 11.11 -13.31
CA PHE A 179 -2.52 11.60 -12.15
C PHE A 179 -1.67 10.53 -11.44
N CYS A 180 -1.87 9.26 -11.76
CA CYS A 180 -1.34 8.15 -10.97
C CYS A 180 0.02 7.70 -11.48
N VAL A 181 1.01 7.63 -10.58
CA VAL A 181 2.38 7.24 -10.93
C VAL A 181 2.66 5.75 -10.74
N VAL A 182 1.71 5.00 -10.17
CA VAL A 182 1.84 3.58 -9.86
C VAL A 182 2.26 2.74 -11.08
N PRO A 183 1.64 2.86 -12.27
CA PRO A 183 1.99 2.01 -13.41
C PRO A 183 3.47 2.13 -13.81
N TYR A 184 4.07 3.31 -13.59
CA TYR A 184 5.46 3.61 -13.92
C TYR A 184 6.46 3.20 -12.83
N THR A 185 5.97 2.91 -11.61
CA THR A 185 6.83 2.67 -10.43
C THR A 185 6.66 1.30 -9.81
N ARG A 186 5.57 0.60 -10.14
CA ARG A 186 5.27 -0.77 -9.70
C ARG A 186 4.94 -1.72 -10.87
N GLY A 187 4.95 -1.22 -12.11
CA GLY A 187 4.70 -2.01 -13.31
C GLY A 187 3.21 -2.25 -13.59
N THR A 188 2.97 -3.12 -14.57
CA THR A 188 1.63 -3.59 -14.94
C THR A 188 1.03 -4.48 -13.87
N GLU A 189 -0.29 -4.63 -13.92
CA GLU A 189 -1.05 -5.46 -12.99
C GLU A 189 -0.65 -6.94 -13.10
N VAL A 190 -0.17 -7.51 -11.98
CA VAL A 190 0.16 -8.93 -11.84
C VAL A 190 -0.45 -9.46 -10.55
N SER A 191 -1.27 -10.50 -10.67
CA SER A 191 -1.86 -11.20 -9.51
C SER A 191 -0.96 -12.33 -9.04
N ARG A 192 -0.87 -12.52 -7.72
CA ARG A 192 -0.22 -13.69 -7.15
C ARG A 192 -1.00 -14.97 -7.48
N PRO A 193 -0.32 -16.11 -7.61
CA PRO A 193 -0.99 -17.41 -7.67
C PRO A 193 -1.97 -17.59 -6.50
N PHE A 194 -3.08 -18.28 -6.77
CA PHE A 194 -4.19 -18.39 -5.84
C PHE A 194 -3.80 -19.12 -4.56
N GLU A 195 -3.17 -20.29 -4.69
CA GLU A 195 -2.76 -21.12 -3.57
C GLU A 195 -1.67 -20.45 -2.72
N ASP A 196 -0.73 -19.71 -3.31
CA ASP A 196 0.32 -19.01 -2.57
C ASP A 196 -0.24 -17.97 -1.60
N VAL A 197 -1.31 -17.27 -2.00
CA VAL A 197 -2.01 -16.31 -1.13
C VAL A 197 -2.69 -17.05 0.02
N LEU A 198 -3.34 -18.18 -0.26
CA LEU A 198 -4.03 -18.97 0.77
C LEU A 198 -3.06 -19.61 1.75
N ILE A 199 -1.91 -20.11 1.29
CA ILE A 199 -0.85 -20.68 2.12
C ILE A 199 -0.32 -19.62 3.08
N GLU A 200 0.01 -18.42 2.59
CA GLU A 200 0.50 -17.35 3.46
C GLU A 200 -0.54 -16.94 4.51
N ILE A 201 -1.82 -16.85 4.15
CA ILE A 201 -2.88 -16.51 5.10
C ILE A 201 -3.09 -17.64 6.13
N ALA A 202 -3.00 -18.90 5.73
CA ALA A 202 -3.09 -20.04 6.63
C ALA A 202 -1.93 -20.04 7.63
N ASP A 203 -0.70 -19.79 7.18
CA ASP A 203 0.48 -19.67 8.04
C ASP A 203 0.35 -18.50 9.03
N LEU A 204 -0.15 -17.35 8.57
CA LEU A 204 -0.44 -16.22 9.45
C LEU A 204 -1.49 -16.59 10.51
N SER A 205 -2.53 -17.32 10.12
CA SER A 205 -3.57 -17.75 11.05
C SER A 205 -3.05 -18.73 12.11
N ASN A 206 -2.18 -19.67 11.71
CA ASN A 206 -1.47 -20.59 12.63
C ASN A 206 -0.60 -19.83 13.65
N ASN A 207 -0.10 -18.65 13.28
CA ASN A 207 0.66 -17.75 14.16
C ASN A 207 -0.23 -16.81 14.99
N GLY A 208 -1.55 -17.02 15.00
CA GLY A 208 -2.50 -16.29 15.85
C GLY A 208 -3.10 -15.03 15.22
N ILE A 209 -2.83 -14.73 13.95
CA ILE A 209 -3.46 -13.61 13.24
C ILE A 209 -4.97 -13.86 13.10
N LYS A 210 -5.76 -12.83 13.40
CA LYS A 210 -7.24 -12.85 13.37
C LYS A 210 -7.82 -11.99 12.26
N GLU A 211 -7.17 -10.88 11.87
CA GLU A 211 -7.60 -10.04 10.76
C GLU A 211 -6.53 -9.98 9.67
N VAL A 212 -6.90 -10.29 8.43
CA VAL A 212 -6.04 -10.06 7.26
C VAL A 212 -6.56 -8.90 6.43
N THR A 213 -5.66 -8.01 6.04
CA THR A 213 -5.95 -6.94 5.07
C THR A 213 -5.25 -7.26 3.76
N LEU A 214 -6.04 -7.62 2.75
CA LEU A 214 -5.56 -7.90 1.40
C LEU A 214 -5.14 -6.58 0.73
N LEU A 215 -3.90 -6.54 0.25
CA LEU A 215 -3.29 -5.37 -0.37
C LEU A 215 -3.02 -5.60 -1.85
N GLY A 216 -3.06 -4.50 -2.60
CA GLY A 216 -2.76 -4.41 -4.02
C GLY A 216 -2.93 -2.98 -4.47
N GLN A 217 -2.58 -2.64 -5.70
CA GLN A 217 -2.89 -1.29 -6.24
C GLN A 217 -4.25 -1.23 -6.95
N ASN A 218 -4.91 -2.38 -7.13
CA ASN A 218 -6.26 -2.50 -7.68
C ASN A 218 -6.89 -3.84 -7.25
N VAL A 219 -7.05 -4.05 -5.93
CA VAL A 219 -7.30 -5.38 -5.33
C VAL A 219 -8.49 -6.14 -5.92
N ASN A 220 -9.55 -5.44 -6.30
CA ASN A 220 -10.76 -6.06 -6.84
C ASN A 220 -10.64 -6.45 -8.32
N ALA A 221 -9.51 -6.20 -8.97
CA ALA A 221 -9.15 -6.79 -10.26
C ALA A 221 -8.29 -8.06 -10.13
N TYR A 222 -8.10 -8.59 -8.92
CA TYR A 222 -7.35 -9.81 -8.72
C TYR A 222 -7.90 -10.97 -9.57
N ILE A 223 -6.99 -11.60 -10.32
CA ILE A 223 -7.24 -12.83 -11.09
C ILE A 223 -6.02 -13.73 -10.92
N GLY A 224 -6.07 -14.62 -9.93
CA GLY A 224 -4.98 -15.55 -9.62
C GLY A 224 -5.08 -16.85 -10.41
N LYS A 225 -3.95 -17.32 -10.94
CA LYS A 225 -3.86 -18.67 -11.53
C LYS A 225 -3.88 -19.71 -10.42
N THR A 226 -4.70 -20.74 -10.57
CA THR A 226 -4.75 -21.90 -9.69
C THR A 226 -3.78 -23.00 -10.16
N SER A 227 -3.46 -23.92 -9.27
CA SER A 227 -2.67 -25.13 -9.54
C SER A 227 -3.22 -25.98 -10.70
N ASN A 228 -4.54 -26.00 -10.88
CA ASN A 228 -5.21 -26.71 -11.99
C ASN A 228 -5.23 -25.93 -13.31
N GLY A 229 -4.69 -24.71 -13.34
CA GLY A 229 -4.66 -23.85 -14.53
C GLY A 229 -5.87 -22.94 -14.70
N ASP A 230 -6.91 -23.09 -13.87
CA ASP A 230 -8.07 -22.18 -13.84
C ASP A 230 -7.70 -20.82 -13.26
N MET A 231 -8.52 -19.81 -13.55
CA MET A 231 -8.39 -18.46 -13.00
C MET A 231 -9.41 -18.24 -11.87
N ALA A 232 -8.93 -17.74 -10.72
CA ALA A 232 -9.75 -17.39 -9.57
C ALA A 232 -9.84 -15.86 -9.45
N ASP A 233 -11.08 -15.35 -9.52
CA ASP A 233 -11.35 -13.92 -9.32
C ASP A 233 -11.27 -13.51 -7.84
N PHE A 234 -11.30 -12.20 -7.59
CA PHE A 234 -11.25 -11.66 -6.23
C PHE A 234 -12.37 -12.16 -5.31
N ALA A 235 -13.58 -12.38 -5.84
CA ALA A 235 -14.70 -12.90 -5.05
C ALA A 235 -14.41 -14.33 -4.59
N LYS A 236 -13.88 -15.20 -5.46
CA LYS A 236 -13.44 -16.55 -5.10
C LYS A 236 -12.32 -16.52 -4.06
N LEU A 237 -11.38 -15.58 -4.16
CA LEU A 237 -10.37 -15.41 -3.11
C LEU A 237 -10.98 -15.06 -1.75
N LEU A 238 -11.93 -14.12 -1.71
CA LEU A 238 -12.64 -13.77 -0.47
C LEU A 238 -13.40 -14.97 0.11
N GLU A 239 -14.08 -15.76 -0.74
CA GLU A 239 -14.79 -16.97 -0.35
C GLU A 239 -13.85 -17.98 0.33
N TYR A 240 -12.64 -18.21 -0.21
CA TYR A 240 -11.69 -19.16 0.37
C TYR A 240 -11.01 -18.62 1.63
N VAL A 241 -10.62 -17.35 1.65
CA VAL A 241 -10.04 -16.71 2.84
C VAL A 241 -11.04 -16.70 4.00
N HIS A 242 -12.34 -16.58 3.70
CA HIS A 242 -13.42 -16.69 4.68
C HIS A 242 -13.43 -18.06 5.37
N GLU A 243 -13.15 -19.15 4.66
CA GLU A 243 -13.17 -20.50 5.24
C GLU A 243 -11.92 -20.85 6.06
N ILE A 244 -10.85 -20.04 6.01
CA ILE A 244 -9.62 -20.33 6.76
C ILE A 244 -9.91 -20.29 8.28
N PRO A 245 -9.69 -21.40 9.02
CA PRO A 245 -9.87 -21.45 10.46
C PRO A 245 -8.93 -20.46 11.15
N GLY A 246 -9.43 -19.76 12.17
CA GLY A 246 -8.65 -18.77 12.93
C GLY A 246 -8.69 -17.35 12.36
N ILE A 247 -8.94 -17.18 11.06
CA ILE A 247 -9.26 -15.88 10.47
C ILE A 247 -10.69 -15.50 10.84
N GLU A 248 -10.83 -14.32 11.44
CA GLU A 248 -12.09 -13.78 11.95
C GLU A 248 -12.58 -12.58 11.15
N ARG A 249 -11.66 -11.85 10.50
CA ARG A 249 -11.94 -10.62 9.76
C ARG A 249 -11.10 -10.50 8.49
N ILE A 250 -11.73 -10.09 7.40
CA ILE A 250 -11.12 -9.85 6.10
C ILE A 250 -11.37 -8.39 5.74
N ARG A 251 -10.30 -7.67 5.45
CA ARG A 251 -10.33 -6.34 4.86
C ARG A 251 -9.59 -6.35 3.55
N TYR A 252 -9.87 -5.35 2.75
CA TYR A 252 -9.04 -5.00 1.60
C TYR A 252 -9.06 -3.49 1.43
N THR A 253 -8.08 -2.98 0.70
CA THR A 253 -8.00 -1.55 0.37
C THR A 253 -7.48 -1.37 -1.05
N THR A 254 -7.64 -0.15 -1.58
CA THR A 254 -7.22 0.22 -2.94
C THR A 254 -7.98 -0.56 -4.02
N SER A 255 -9.28 -0.30 -4.09
CA SER A 255 -10.19 -0.87 -5.09
C SER A 255 -10.56 0.15 -6.18
N HIS A 256 -11.01 -0.32 -7.33
CA HIS A 256 -11.46 0.53 -8.44
C HIS A 256 -12.96 0.35 -8.70
N PRO A 257 -13.77 1.43 -8.86
CA PRO A 257 -15.22 1.33 -9.07
C PRO A 257 -15.64 0.40 -10.23
N ARG A 258 -14.89 0.44 -11.34
CA ARG A 258 -15.15 -0.43 -12.51
C ARG A 258 -14.98 -1.93 -12.24
N GLU A 259 -14.21 -2.28 -11.22
CA GLU A 259 -13.90 -3.66 -10.87
C GLU A 259 -14.83 -4.17 -9.75
N MET A 260 -15.84 -3.38 -9.38
CA MET A 260 -16.84 -3.80 -8.40
C MET A 260 -17.92 -4.65 -9.08
N THR A 261 -17.62 -5.93 -9.24
CA THR A 261 -18.52 -6.88 -9.90
C THR A 261 -19.69 -7.28 -9.00
N LYS A 262 -20.75 -7.85 -9.61
CA LYS A 262 -21.89 -8.42 -8.87
C LYS A 262 -21.45 -9.50 -7.88
N ARG A 263 -20.43 -10.30 -8.22
CA ARG A 263 -19.91 -11.34 -7.31
C ARG A 263 -19.31 -10.73 -6.05
N ILE A 264 -18.61 -9.60 -6.15
CA ILE A 264 -18.07 -8.90 -4.98
C ILE A 264 -19.21 -8.31 -4.13
N SER A 265 -20.27 -7.76 -4.75
CA SER A 265 -21.46 -7.33 -4.00
C SER A 265 -22.11 -8.50 -3.26
N LEU A 266 -22.23 -9.68 -3.89
CA LEU A 266 -22.72 -10.89 -3.23
C LEU A 266 -21.79 -11.41 -2.12
N ALA A 267 -20.47 -11.20 -2.24
CA ALA A 267 -19.54 -11.50 -1.14
C ALA A 267 -19.85 -10.64 0.09
N TYR A 268 -20.23 -9.37 -0.09
CA TYR A 268 -20.78 -8.56 1.00
C TYR A 268 -22.15 -9.06 1.49
N ALA A 269 -22.97 -9.76 0.70
CA ALA A 269 -24.17 -10.37 1.28
C ALA A 269 -23.83 -11.61 2.14
N ASN A 270 -22.89 -12.44 1.67
CA ASN A 270 -22.77 -13.83 2.12
C ASN A 270 -21.58 -14.10 3.06
N LEU A 271 -20.57 -13.23 3.10
CA LEU A 271 -19.34 -13.48 3.87
C LEU A 271 -19.33 -12.61 5.15
N PRO A 272 -19.75 -13.14 6.32
CA PRO A 272 -19.76 -12.38 7.57
C PRO A 272 -18.36 -11.97 8.07
N LYS A 273 -17.29 -12.71 7.71
CA LYS A 273 -15.92 -12.28 8.04
C LYS A 273 -15.42 -11.13 7.19
N LEU A 274 -15.99 -10.89 6.01
CA LEU A 274 -15.70 -9.68 5.23
C LEU A 274 -16.26 -8.49 5.99
N VAL A 275 -15.46 -7.49 6.28
CA VAL A 275 -15.90 -6.35 7.10
C VAL A 275 -16.94 -5.49 6.36
N SER A 276 -17.94 -4.97 7.06
CA SER A 276 -18.95 -3.99 6.59
C SER A 276 -18.36 -2.59 6.30
N PHE A 277 -17.25 -2.55 5.57
CA PHE A 277 -16.57 -1.35 5.14
C PHE A 277 -16.02 -1.56 3.73
N VAL A 278 -16.16 -0.57 2.86
CA VAL A 278 -15.54 -0.55 1.55
C VAL A 278 -14.77 0.75 1.33
N HIS A 279 -13.52 0.64 0.90
CA HIS A 279 -12.75 1.78 0.42
C HIS A 279 -12.78 1.81 -1.11
N LEU A 280 -13.55 2.73 -1.68
CA LEU A 280 -13.84 2.81 -3.10
C LEU A 280 -13.59 4.24 -3.64
N PRO A 281 -12.35 4.58 -4.00
CA PRO A 281 -11.99 5.91 -4.48
C PRO A 281 -12.73 6.38 -5.73
N VAL A 282 -13.51 7.45 -5.61
CA VAL A 282 -14.16 8.13 -6.76
C VAL A 282 -13.25 9.17 -7.41
N GLN A 283 -12.40 9.85 -6.61
CA GLN A 283 -11.51 10.96 -6.98
C GLN A 283 -12.20 12.31 -7.21
N SER A 284 -13.34 12.35 -7.90
CA SER A 284 -14.14 13.57 -8.14
C SER A 284 -15.62 13.22 -8.38
N GLY A 285 -16.54 14.16 -8.14
CA GLY A 285 -17.95 14.01 -8.52
C GLY A 285 -18.31 14.61 -9.88
N SER A 286 -17.36 15.24 -10.59
CA SER A 286 -17.60 15.77 -11.94
C SER A 286 -17.17 14.78 -13.02
N ASP A 287 -18.10 14.40 -13.91
CA ASP A 287 -17.81 13.53 -15.06
C ASP A 287 -16.72 14.10 -15.97
N ARG A 288 -16.65 15.42 -16.11
CA ARG A 288 -15.61 16.09 -16.90
C ARG A 288 -14.24 15.88 -16.29
N ILE A 289 -14.12 16.03 -14.96
CA ILE A 289 -12.87 15.80 -14.23
C ILE A 289 -12.52 14.32 -14.19
N LEU A 290 -13.50 13.43 -13.94
CA LEU A 290 -13.31 11.97 -14.01
C LEU A 290 -12.78 11.51 -15.37
N SER A 291 -13.30 12.10 -16.46
CA SER A 291 -12.81 11.86 -17.82
C SER A 291 -11.36 12.34 -18.01
N SER A 292 -11.03 13.56 -17.58
CA SER A 292 -9.65 14.09 -17.61
C SER A 292 -8.68 13.28 -16.73
N MET A 293 -9.18 12.70 -15.64
CA MET A 293 -8.48 11.78 -14.76
C MET A 293 -8.30 10.37 -15.37
N LYS A 294 -8.96 10.09 -16.51
CA LYS A 294 -9.03 8.77 -17.16
C LYS A 294 -9.59 7.67 -16.25
N ARG A 295 -10.66 7.98 -15.48
CA ARG A 295 -11.31 7.01 -14.58
C ARG A 295 -12.15 5.99 -15.33
N GLY A 296 -12.70 6.37 -16.48
CA GLY A 296 -13.49 5.48 -17.35
C GLY A 296 -14.83 5.08 -16.73
N TYR A 297 -15.39 5.93 -15.87
CA TYR A 297 -16.74 5.85 -15.32
C TYR A 297 -17.22 7.27 -14.98
N THR A 298 -18.53 7.38 -14.75
CA THR A 298 -19.26 8.59 -14.38
C THR A 298 -19.69 8.57 -12.91
N ALA A 299 -20.10 9.71 -12.37
CA ALA A 299 -20.66 9.83 -11.03
C ALA A 299 -21.93 8.97 -10.88
N ILE A 300 -22.78 8.87 -11.89
CA ILE A 300 -24.00 8.04 -11.83
C ILE A 300 -23.67 6.54 -11.77
N GLU A 301 -22.67 6.07 -12.51
CA GLU A 301 -22.20 4.69 -12.44
C GLU A 301 -21.60 4.38 -11.06
N TYR A 302 -20.80 5.30 -10.50
CA TYR A 302 -20.28 5.17 -9.15
C TYR A 302 -21.41 5.06 -8.11
N LYS A 303 -22.41 5.94 -8.18
CA LYS A 303 -23.60 5.88 -7.31
C LYS A 303 -24.36 4.56 -7.43
N SER A 304 -24.49 4.03 -8.65
CA SER A 304 -25.12 2.73 -8.90
C SER A 304 -24.36 1.58 -8.21
N VAL A 305 -23.02 1.62 -8.23
CA VAL A 305 -22.18 0.65 -7.52
C VAL A 305 -22.39 0.73 -6.01
N ILE A 306 -22.34 1.93 -5.43
CA ILE A 306 -22.57 2.11 -3.99
C ILE A 306 -23.97 1.64 -3.57
N LYS A 307 -25.00 1.96 -4.37
CA LYS A 307 -26.36 1.51 -4.11
C LYS A 307 -26.46 -0.01 -4.03
N LYS A 308 -25.90 -0.73 -5.02
CA LYS A 308 -25.89 -2.21 -5.03
C LYS A 308 -25.14 -2.82 -3.85
N LEU A 309 -24.05 -2.19 -3.44
CA LEU A 309 -23.29 -2.62 -2.26
C LEU A 309 -24.12 -2.47 -0.97
N ARG A 310 -24.79 -1.33 -0.78
CA ARG A 310 -25.67 -1.09 0.37
C ARG A 310 -26.94 -1.94 0.36
N GLU A 311 -27.46 -2.28 -0.82
CA GLU A 311 -28.54 -3.27 -0.97
C GLU A 311 -28.09 -4.67 -0.55
N SER A 312 -26.85 -5.05 -0.89
CA SER A 312 -26.28 -6.35 -0.52
C SER A 312 -25.90 -6.43 0.97
N ARG A 313 -25.51 -5.29 1.57
CA ARG A 313 -25.18 -5.16 2.98
C ARG A 313 -25.70 -3.83 3.53
N PRO A 314 -26.89 -3.82 4.14
CA PRO A 314 -27.38 -2.65 4.89
C PRO A 314 -26.36 -2.25 5.97
N GLY A 315 -26.16 -0.94 6.17
CA GLY A 315 -25.16 -0.43 7.12
C GLY A 315 -23.71 -0.46 6.61
N LEU A 316 -23.46 -0.78 5.34
CA LEU A 316 -22.11 -0.73 4.79
C LEU A 316 -21.53 0.70 4.83
N SER A 317 -20.48 0.88 5.64
CA SER A 317 -19.66 2.10 5.64
C SER A 317 -18.83 2.20 4.36
N VAL A 318 -18.76 3.41 3.81
CA VAL A 318 -18.02 3.69 2.58
C VAL A 318 -16.98 4.75 2.86
N SER A 319 -15.78 4.53 2.34
CA SER A 319 -14.75 5.56 2.24
C SER A 319 -14.29 5.74 0.80
N SER A 320 -13.69 6.90 0.53
CA SER A 320 -13.21 7.26 -0.82
C SER A 320 -11.94 8.11 -0.73
N ASP A 321 -11.31 8.32 -1.89
CA ASP A 321 -10.31 9.37 -2.06
C ASP A 321 -10.89 10.50 -2.91
N PHE A 322 -10.46 11.73 -2.64
CA PHE A 322 -10.79 12.92 -3.40
C PHE A 322 -9.53 13.72 -3.74
N ILE A 323 -9.45 14.20 -4.98
CA ILE A 323 -8.41 15.11 -5.44
C ILE A 323 -9.09 16.43 -5.82
N VAL A 324 -8.84 17.48 -5.05
CA VAL A 324 -9.35 18.83 -5.33
C VAL A 324 -8.31 19.65 -6.09
N GLY A 325 -8.76 20.57 -6.93
CA GLY A 325 -7.89 21.43 -7.71
C GLY A 325 -7.10 20.68 -8.78
N PHE A 326 -7.69 19.62 -9.35
CA PHE A 326 -7.14 18.98 -10.54
C PHE A 326 -7.03 20.01 -11.69
N PRO A 327 -6.03 19.91 -12.59
CA PRO A 327 -5.85 20.90 -13.66
C PRO A 327 -7.14 21.14 -14.47
N GLY A 328 -7.56 22.40 -14.58
CA GLY A 328 -8.79 22.81 -15.22
C GLY A 328 -10.07 22.67 -14.37
N GLU A 329 -10.02 22.30 -13.08
CA GLU A 329 -11.21 22.14 -12.22
C GLU A 329 -11.91 23.47 -11.93
N THR A 330 -13.16 23.60 -12.40
CA THR A 330 -13.99 24.79 -12.18
C THR A 330 -14.79 24.68 -10.89
N GLU A 331 -15.41 25.79 -10.48
CA GLU A 331 -16.30 25.78 -9.32
C GLU A 331 -17.53 24.89 -9.50
N ASP A 332 -18.08 24.77 -10.71
CA ASP A 332 -19.20 23.86 -11.01
C ASP A 332 -18.80 22.39 -10.83
N ASP A 333 -17.57 22.02 -11.23
CA ASP A 333 -17.06 20.66 -11.01
C ASP A 333 -16.87 20.34 -9.52
N PHE A 334 -16.40 21.32 -8.76
CA PHE A 334 -16.26 21.18 -7.32
C PHE A 334 -17.62 21.04 -6.64
N LYS A 335 -18.62 21.85 -7.03
CA LYS A 335 -20.00 21.71 -6.53
C LYS A 335 -20.61 20.34 -6.81
N LYS A 336 -20.36 19.75 -7.99
CA LYS A 336 -20.74 18.36 -8.28
C LYS A 336 -20.06 17.34 -7.36
N THR A 337 -18.80 17.60 -6.98
CA THR A 337 -18.07 16.78 -6.02
C THR A 337 -18.69 16.86 -4.62
N ILE A 338 -19.02 18.06 -4.16
CA ILE A 338 -19.74 18.26 -2.89
C ILE A 338 -21.11 17.57 -2.91
N SER A 339 -21.90 17.77 -3.97
CA SER A 339 -23.20 17.12 -4.12
C SER A 339 -23.12 15.59 -4.09
N LEU A 340 -22.10 15.00 -4.72
CA LEU A 340 -21.86 13.55 -4.65
C LEU A 340 -21.57 13.09 -3.21
N ILE A 341 -20.77 13.86 -2.45
CA ILE A 341 -20.45 13.55 -1.06
C ILE A 341 -21.71 13.62 -0.20
N GLU A 342 -22.52 14.67 -0.36
CA GLU A 342 -23.80 14.84 0.34
C GLU A 342 -24.76 13.67 0.08
N GLU A 343 -24.91 13.26 -1.19
CA GLU A 343 -25.83 12.20 -1.58
C GLU A 343 -25.39 10.81 -1.09
N ILE A 344 -24.07 10.55 -1.06
CA ILE A 344 -23.55 9.24 -0.68
C ILE A 344 -23.43 9.09 0.83
N GLY A 345 -22.95 10.09 1.56
CA GLY A 345 -22.64 9.95 2.98
C GLY A 345 -21.42 9.05 3.20
N PHE A 346 -20.23 9.65 3.24
CA PHE A 346 -18.97 8.92 3.47
C PHE A 346 -18.63 8.91 4.96
N ASP A 347 -18.18 7.77 5.45
CA ASP A 347 -17.72 7.56 6.84
C ASP A 347 -16.32 8.16 7.07
N THR A 348 -15.48 8.08 6.05
CA THR A 348 -14.16 8.72 6.04
C THR A 348 -13.69 8.90 4.61
N ALA A 349 -12.74 9.80 4.39
CA ALA A 349 -12.10 9.91 3.10
C ALA A 349 -10.66 10.41 3.21
N PHE A 350 -9.87 10.08 2.20
CA PHE A 350 -8.57 10.71 2.00
C PHE A 350 -8.71 11.81 0.93
N SER A 351 -8.67 13.06 1.37
CA SER A 351 -8.78 14.22 0.48
C SER A 351 -7.43 14.92 0.33
N PHE A 352 -7.03 15.21 -0.90
CA PHE A 352 -5.75 15.84 -1.20
C PHE A 352 -5.92 16.98 -2.20
N ILE A 353 -5.10 18.02 -2.07
CA ILE A 353 -4.85 18.95 -3.17
C ILE A 353 -4.10 18.19 -4.27
N TYR A 354 -4.48 18.41 -5.52
CA TYR A 354 -3.75 17.87 -6.67
C TYR A 354 -2.26 18.21 -6.56
N SER A 355 -1.43 17.17 -6.61
CA SER A 355 0.01 17.28 -6.58
C SER A 355 0.56 16.74 -7.90
N ARG A 356 1.24 17.61 -8.64
CA ARG A 356 1.88 17.26 -9.92
C ARG A 356 2.90 16.14 -9.69
N ARG A 357 2.75 15.02 -10.41
CA ARG A 357 3.67 13.88 -10.34
C ARG A 357 4.50 13.78 -11.62
N PRO A 358 5.83 13.98 -11.57
CA PRO A 358 6.68 13.84 -12.74
C PRO A 358 6.44 12.51 -13.47
N GLY A 359 6.35 12.58 -14.81
CA GLY A 359 6.13 11.42 -15.67
C GLY A 359 4.66 11.00 -15.85
N THR A 360 3.71 11.59 -15.13
CA THR A 360 2.28 11.28 -15.31
C THR A 360 1.63 12.16 -16.39
N PRO A 361 0.62 11.68 -17.13
CA PRO A 361 -0.07 12.50 -18.14
C PRO A 361 -0.61 13.84 -17.61
N ALA A 362 -1.18 13.85 -16.40
CA ALA A 362 -1.70 15.07 -15.77
C ALA A 362 -0.59 16.08 -15.44
N SER A 363 0.66 15.64 -15.32
CA SER A 363 1.78 16.55 -15.12
C SER A 363 2.08 17.43 -16.32
N ASN A 364 1.55 17.13 -17.51
CA ASN A 364 1.69 17.98 -18.69
C ASN A 364 0.51 18.94 -18.90
N LEU A 365 -0.51 18.85 -18.05
CA LEU A 365 -1.66 19.76 -18.12
C LEU A 365 -1.28 21.11 -17.51
N ASN A 366 -1.84 22.18 -18.07
CA ASN A 366 -1.75 23.50 -17.47
C ASN A 366 -2.62 23.53 -16.21
N ASP A 367 -2.02 23.88 -15.07
CA ASP A 367 -2.70 23.97 -13.78
C ASP A 367 -3.04 25.44 -13.50
N ASP A 368 -4.26 25.82 -13.84
CA ASP A 368 -4.81 27.17 -13.79
C ASP A 368 -5.61 27.48 -12.52
N VAL A 369 -5.71 26.51 -11.60
CA VAL A 369 -6.44 26.67 -10.34
C VAL A 369 -5.49 27.25 -9.27
N PRO A 370 -5.76 28.45 -8.71
CA PRO A 370 -4.91 29.05 -7.68
C PRO A 370 -4.83 28.18 -6.42
N TYR A 371 -3.68 28.19 -5.74
CA TYR A 371 -3.46 27.35 -4.55
C TYR A 371 -4.46 27.66 -3.43
N GLU A 372 -4.78 28.93 -3.23
CA GLU A 372 -5.74 29.42 -2.24
C GLU A 372 -7.12 28.78 -2.47
N VAL A 373 -7.57 28.74 -3.74
CA VAL A 373 -8.83 28.08 -4.13
C VAL A 373 -8.78 26.57 -3.86
N LYS A 374 -7.65 25.90 -4.14
CA LYS A 374 -7.50 24.46 -3.83
C LYS A 374 -7.59 24.20 -2.32
N LEU A 375 -7.00 25.08 -1.52
CA LEU A 375 -7.00 24.99 -0.07
C LEU A 375 -8.41 25.21 0.50
N GLU A 376 -9.13 26.23 0.02
CA GLU A 376 -10.52 26.48 0.40
C GLU A 376 -11.42 25.27 0.07
N ARG A 377 -11.30 24.74 -1.15
CA ARG A 377 -12.02 23.53 -1.60
C ARG A 377 -11.70 22.31 -0.72
N LEU A 378 -10.43 22.10 -0.38
CA LEU A 378 -10.02 21.02 0.50
C LEU A 378 -10.68 21.15 1.88
N GLN A 379 -10.64 22.35 2.47
CA GLN A 379 -11.20 22.61 3.78
C GLN A 379 -12.73 22.44 3.80
N GLU A 380 -13.41 22.90 2.75
CA GLU A 380 -14.86 22.73 2.61
C GLU A 380 -15.25 21.25 2.52
N LEU A 381 -14.58 20.50 1.65
CA LEU A 381 -14.80 19.08 1.47
C LEU A 381 -14.53 18.31 2.78
N GLN A 382 -13.42 18.59 3.46
CA GLN A 382 -13.08 17.96 4.74
C GLN A 382 -14.13 18.22 5.81
N ARG A 383 -14.61 19.46 5.92
CA ARG A 383 -15.66 19.83 6.89
C ARG A 383 -16.94 19.03 6.67
N LEU A 384 -17.34 18.82 5.41
CA LEU A 384 -18.52 18.02 5.08
C LEU A 384 -18.33 16.55 5.45
N ILE A 385 -17.17 15.97 5.12
CA ILE A 385 -16.88 14.56 5.42
C ILE A 385 -16.78 14.34 6.93
N ASP A 386 -16.14 15.25 7.66
CA ASP A 386 -16.04 15.19 9.13
C ASP A 386 -17.44 15.27 9.77
N LYS A 387 -18.34 16.09 9.23
CA LYS A 387 -19.73 16.15 9.66
C LYS A 387 -20.45 14.81 9.45
N GLN A 388 -20.34 14.22 8.26
CA GLN A 388 -20.96 12.92 7.95
C GLN A 388 -20.39 11.78 8.80
N ALA A 389 -19.07 11.77 9.01
CA ALA A 389 -18.40 10.82 9.89
C ALA A 389 -18.90 10.93 11.33
N GLN A 390 -19.11 12.16 11.83
CA GLN A 390 -19.69 12.38 13.16
C GLN A 390 -21.13 11.87 13.25
N GLU A 391 -21.96 12.11 12.23
CA GLU A 391 -23.34 11.62 12.18
C GLU A 391 -23.39 10.08 12.24
N ILE A 392 -22.50 9.41 11.48
CA ILE A 392 -22.36 7.95 11.50
C ILE A 392 -21.89 7.48 12.89
N ALA A 393 -20.86 8.10 13.47
CA ALA A 393 -20.38 7.76 14.81
C ALA A 393 -21.46 7.95 15.90
N ILE A 394 -22.29 8.99 15.79
CA ILE A 394 -23.41 9.22 16.70
C ILE A 394 -24.47 8.13 16.55
N SER A 395 -24.77 7.67 15.33
CA SER A 395 -25.73 6.56 15.13
C SER A 395 -25.27 5.24 15.73
N MET A 396 -23.96 5.05 15.96
CA MET A 396 -23.42 3.87 16.64
C MET A 396 -23.65 3.89 18.15
N ILE A 397 -24.00 5.03 18.77
CA ILE A 397 -24.20 5.13 20.22
C ILE A 397 -25.37 4.22 20.64
N GLY A 398 -25.15 3.39 21.66
CA GLY A 398 -26.16 2.47 22.19
C GLY A 398 -26.30 1.15 21.39
N THR A 399 -25.56 1.00 20.30
CA THR A 399 -25.52 -0.24 19.51
C THR A 399 -24.46 -1.21 20.03
N LYS A 400 -24.55 -2.50 19.64
CA LYS A 400 -23.53 -3.51 19.94
C LYS A 400 -22.56 -3.62 18.78
N GLN A 401 -21.27 -3.62 19.09
CA GLN A 401 -20.20 -3.56 18.10
C GLN A 401 -19.18 -4.69 18.31
N ARG A 402 -18.66 -5.28 17.23
CA ARG A 402 -17.58 -6.27 17.29
C ARG A 402 -16.23 -5.57 17.24
N ILE A 403 -15.38 -5.79 18.24
CA ILE A 403 -14.07 -5.14 18.38
C ILE A 403 -12.92 -6.13 18.20
N LEU A 404 -11.79 -5.63 17.69
CA LEU A 404 -10.50 -6.32 17.71
C LEU A 404 -9.51 -5.48 18.52
N VAL A 405 -8.94 -6.08 19.57
CA VAL A 405 -7.96 -5.42 20.44
C VAL A 405 -6.58 -5.60 19.84
N GLU A 406 -5.94 -4.51 19.41
CA GLU A 406 -4.65 -4.58 18.71
C GLU A 406 -3.45 -4.32 19.63
N ASN A 407 -3.55 -3.31 20.49
CA ASN A 407 -2.42 -2.83 21.30
C ASN A 407 -2.89 -2.16 22.60
N HIS A 408 -1.98 -2.05 23.56
CA HIS A 408 -2.14 -1.18 24.73
C HIS A 408 -2.04 0.30 24.35
N SER A 409 -2.72 1.16 25.10
CA SER A 409 -2.64 2.62 24.92
C SER A 409 -1.24 3.16 25.21
N LYS A 410 -0.70 3.95 24.28
CA LYS A 410 0.58 4.67 24.44
C LYS A 410 0.43 5.97 25.26
N LYS A 411 -0.81 6.42 25.56
CA LYS A 411 -1.06 7.67 26.32
C LYS A 411 -0.97 7.38 27.84
N LYS A 412 0.03 7.97 28.51
CA LYS A 412 0.33 7.79 29.95
C LYS A 412 -0.83 8.05 30.91
N PHE A 413 -1.82 8.87 30.56
CA PHE A 413 -2.96 9.21 31.44
C PHE A 413 -4.13 8.22 31.42
N LEU A 414 -4.08 7.18 30.58
CA LEU A 414 -5.16 6.18 30.42
C LEU A 414 -4.62 4.75 30.54
N GLN A 415 -3.83 4.48 31.59
CA GLN A 415 -3.05 3.24 31.75
C GLN A 415 -3.88 1.94 31.90
N ASN A 416 -5.20 2.00 31.96
CA ASN A 416 -6.08 0.82 32.10
C ASN A 416 -7.12 0.67 30.96
N LEU A 417 -6.95 1.36 29.83
CA LEU A 417 -7.85 1.23 28.67
C LEU A 417 -7.13 0.62 27.46
N TRP A 418 -7.74 -0.41 26.89
CA TRP A 418 -7.34 -1.02 25.63
C TRP A 418 -7.59 -0.05 24.47
N VAL A 419 -6.66 0.01 23.50
CA VAL A 419 -6.93 0.76 22.26
C VAL A 419 -7.74 -0.14 21.34
N VAL A 420 -9.02 0.20 21.20
CA VAL A 420 -9.88 -0.34 20.16
C VAL A 420 -9.79 0.62 18.97
N GLN A 421 -8.93 0.31 18.01
CA GLN A 421 -8.80 1.14 16.80
C GLN A 421 -9.88 0.84 15.76
N ARG A 422 -10.63 -0.26 15.88
CA ARG A 422 -11.56 -0.72 14.84
C ARG A 422 -12.85 -1.28 15.45
N ILE A 423 -13.84 -0.42 15.53
CA ILE A 423 -15.25 -0.76 15.78
C ILE A 423 -15.84 -1.30 14.46
N ILE A 424 -16.66 -2.37 14.51
CA ILE A 424 -17.51 -2.83 13.40
C ILE A 424 -18.93 -3.00 13.91
N GLU A 425 -19.89 -2.47 13.14
CA GLU A 425 -21.33 -2.70 13.32
C GLU A 425 -21.68 -4.15 13.00
N LEU A 426 -22.51 -4.75 13.86
CA LEU A 426 -22.97 -6.15 13.74
C LEU A 426 -23.73 -6.43 12.45
#